data_AF-A0A1S8D8X6-F1
#
_entry.id   AF-A0A1S8D8X6-F1
#
_cell.length_a   1.000
_cell.length_b   1.000
_cell.length_c   1.000
_cell.angle_alpha   90.00
_cell.angle_beta   90.00
_cell.angle_gamma   90.00
#
_symmetry.space_group_name_H-M   'P 1'
#
loop_
_entity.id
_entity.type
_entity.pdbx_description
1 polymer ?
#
loop_
_entity_poly.entity_id
_entity_poly.type
_entity_poly.pdbx_seq_one_letter_code
_entity_poly.pdbx_strand_id
1 'polypeptide(L)'
;MMMMQYDANKKSALVAYVLWFFLGWLGIHRFYLGRTMSGVVMLLITALSWALSLIFIGHLGFLLVGIWLFVDIFLIPGMTRRYNNDLIASLRRR
;
A
#
# COMPACT_ATOMS: atom_id res chain seq x y z
N MET A 1 -24.53 8.48 -14.46
CA MET A 1 -23.71 7.25 -14.55
C MET A 1 -22.32 7.42 -13.95
N MET A 2 -21.60 8.50 -14.28
CA MET A 2 -20.24 8.79 -13.76
C MET A 2 -20.12 8.76 -12.22
N MET A 3 -21.02 9.43 -11.49
CA MET A 3 -20.99 9.42 -10.01
C MET A 3 -21.20 8.01 -9.43
N MET A 4 -22.11 7.21 -10.00
CA MET A 4 -22.32 5.82 -9.57
C MET A 4 -21.06 4.96 -9.77
N GLN A 5 -20.34 5.15 -10.88
CA GLN A 5 -19.07 4.45 -11.14
C GLN A 5 -17.95 4.91 -10.20
N TYR A 6 -17.91 6.20 -9.85
CA TYR A 6 -16.97 6.73 -8.89
C TYR A 6 -17.20 6.16 -7.49
N ASP A 7 -18.44 6.21 -7.00
CA ASP A 7 -18.79 5.72 -5.66
C ASP A 7 -18.53 4.22 -5.50
N ALA A 8 -18.72 3.44 -6.57
CA ALA A 8 -18.42 2.01 -6.58
C ALA A 8 -16.91 1.67 -6.54
N ASN A 9 -16.04 2.55 -7.04
CA ASN A 9 -14.60 2.25 -7.22
C ASN A 9 -13.66 3.06 -6.33
N LYS A 10 -14.14 4.12 -5.65
CA LYS A 10 -13.34 4.94 -4.76
C LYS A 10 -12.73 4.10 -3.63
N LYS A 11 -11.48 4.38 -3.29
CA LYS A 11 -10.77 3.71 -2.21
C LYS A 11 -10.95 4.47 -0.90
N SER A 12 -11.04 3.72 0.20
CA SER A 12 -11.17 4.26 1.55
C SER A 12 -9.83 4.28 2.26
N ALA A 13 -9.46 5.43 2.81
CA ALA A 13 -8.26 5.56 3.63
C ALA A 13 -8.35 4.68 4.89
N LEU A 14 -9.53 4.55 5.48
CA LEU A 14 -9.75 3.68 6.64
C LEU A 14 -9.44 2.22 6.33
N VAL A 15 -9.92 1.72 5.18
CA VAL A 15 -9.62 0.35 4.73
C VAL A 15 -8.11 0.19 4.49
N ALA A 16 -7.46 1.20 3.89
CA ALA A 16 -6.02 1.18 3.72
C ALA A 16 -5.25 1.13 5.06
N TYR A 17 -5.70 1.85 6.09
CA TYR A 17 -5.12 1.77 7.43
C TYR A 17 -5.34 0.42 8.10
N VAL A 18 -6.52 -0.19 7.95
CA VAL A 18 -6.79 -1.54 8.46
C VAL A 18 -5.86 -2.55 7.78
N LEU A 19 -5.72 -2.49 6.45
CA LEU A 19 -4.79 -3.34 5.73
C LEU A 19 -3.34 -3.09 6.13
N TRP A 20 -2.97 -1.83 6.37
CA TRP A 20 -1.63 -1.47 6.84
C TRP A 20 -1.33 -2.02 8.23
N PHE A 21 -2.30 -1.98 9.14
CA PHE A 21 -2.10 -2.47 10.51
C PHE A 21 -1.91 -4.00 10.57
N PHE A 22 -2.76 -4.76 9.89
CA PHE A 22 -2.71 -6.23 9.93
C PHE A 22 -1.73 -6.84 8.92
N LEU A 23 -1.64 -6.24 7.73
CA LEU A 23 -0.96 -6.82 6.58
C LEU A 23 0.10 -5.86 5.99
N GLY A 24 0.49 -4.82 6.75
CA GLY A 24 1.43 -3.81 6.31
C GLY A 24 2.78 -4.38 5.94
N TRP A 25 3.31 -5.32 6.72
CA TRP A 25 4.59 -5.99 6.44
C TRP A 25 4.61 -6.69 5.07
N LEU A 26 3.45 -7.08 4.53
CA LEU A 26 3.32 -7.67 3.20
C LEU A 26 3.08 -6.61 2.09
N GLY A 27 2.90 -5.34 2.45
CA GLY A 27 2.62 -4.24 1.50
C GLY A 27 1.20 -4.22 0.94
N ILE A 28 0.23 -4.91 1.57
CA ILE A 28 -1.13 -5.09 1.04
C ILE A 28 -1.92 -3.78 0.91
N HIS A 29 -1.72 -2.83 1.83
CA HIS A 29 -2.31 -1.49 1.72
C HIS A 29 -1.87 -0.74 0.46
N ARG A 30 -0.63 -0.95 -0.01
CA ARG A 30 -0.11 -0.34 -1.25
C ARG A 30 -0.76 -0.96 -2.48
N PHE A 31 -0.98 -2.28 -2.50
CA PHE A 31 -1.72 -2.94 -3.58
C PHE A 31 -3.17 -2.43 -3.66
N TYR A 32 -3.86 -2.30 -2.52
CA TYR A 32 -5.22 -1.76 -2.47
C TYR A 32 -5.33 -0.35 -3.04
N LEU A 33 -4.31 0.49 -2.81
CA LEU A 33 -4.23 1.87 -3.30
C LEU A 33 -3.65 1.99 -4.72
N GLY A 34 -3.49 0.88 -5.46
CA GLY A 34 -3.00 0.87 -6.84
C GLY A 34 -1.49 1.12 -6.98
N ARG A 35 -0.72 1.00 -5.90
CA ARG A 35 0.74 1.23 -5.86
C ARG A 35 1.51 -0.08 -5.99
N THR A 36 1.21 -0.85 -7.03
CA THR A 36 1.70 -2.22 -7.26
C THR A 36 3.21 -2.34 -7.18
N MET A 37 3.96 -1.49 -7.88
CA MET A 37 5.43 -1.55 -7.89
C MET A 37 6.03 -1.46 -6.49
N SER A 38 5.60 -0.46 -5.70
CA SER A 38 6.09 -0.30 -4.33
C SER A 38 5.60 -1.40 -3.38
N GLY A 39 4.40 -1.96 -3.63
CA GLY A 39 3.89 -3.10 -2.87
C GLY A 39 4.73 -4.36 -3.13
N VAL A 40 5.10 -4.63 -4.39
CA VAL A 40 5.98 -5.75 -4.76
C VAL A 40 7.37 -5.58 -4.14
N VAL A 41 7.95 -4.38 -4.19
CA VAL A 41 9.25 -4.11 -3.57
C VAL A 41 9.21 -4.40 -2.06
N MET A 42 8.17 -3.91 -1.36
CA MET A 42 8.00 -4.18 0.07
C MET A 42 7.84 -5.69 0.34
N LEU A 43 7.01 -6.38 -0.44
CA LEU A 43 6.81 -7.83 -0.31
C LEU A 43 8.11 -8.62 -0.52
N LEU A 44 8.91 -8.26 -1.53
CA LEU A 44 10.20 -8.89 -1.81
C LEU A 44 11.20 -8.66 -0.67
N ILE A 45 11.29 -7.43 -0.15
CA ILE A 45 12.16 -7.13 0.99
C ILE A 45 11.73 -7.96 2.20
N THR A 46 10.43 -8.00 2.53
CA THR A 46 9.92 -8.77 3.67
C THR A 46 10.15 -10.27 3.48
N ALA A 47 9.89 -10.82 2.29
CA ALA A 47 10.11 -12.24 2.00
C ALA A 47 11.59 -12.62 2.08
N LEU A 48 12.48 -11.79 1.54
CA LEU A 48 13.93 -11.98 1.63
C LEU A 48 14.40 -11.88 3.08
N SER A 49 13.93 -10.87 3.82
CA SER A 49 14.24 -10.70 5.25
C SER A 49 13.80 -11.90 6.07
N TRP A 50 12.63 -12.44 5.79
CA TRP A 50 12.12 -13.65 6.44
C TRP A 50 13.00 -14.86 6.15
N ALA A 51 13.39 -15.08 4.89
CA ALA A 51 14.29 -16.17 4.51
C ALA A 51 15.69 -16.04 5.16
N LEU A 52 16.29 -14.85 5.18
CA LEU A 52 17.60 -14.61 5.82
C LEU A 52 17.53 -14.55 7.35
N SER A 53 16.33 -14.44 7.94
CA SER A 53 16.19 -14.45 9.39
C SER A 53 16.56 -15.81 9.99
N LEU A 54 16.49 -16.89 9.21
CA LEU A 54 16.89 -18.25 9.63
C LEU A 54 18.40 -18.36 9.94
N ILE A 55 19.21 -17.45 9.39
CA ILE A 55 20.66 -17.37 9.61
C ILE A 55 21.04 -16.10 10.40
N PHE A 56 20.07 -15.48 11.09
CA PHE A 56 20.23 -14.27 11.92
C PHE A 56 20.65 -12.97 11.19
N ILE A 57 20.62 -12.95 9.84
CA ILE A 57 21.02 -11.78 9.03
C ILE A 57 19.80 -10.95 8.59
N GLY A 58 18.61 -11.56 8.50
CA GLY A 58 17.40 -10.94 7.97
C GLY A 58 16.81 -9.77 8.77
N HIS A 59 17.27 -9.53 10.01
CA HIS A 59 16.72 -8.51 10.90
C HIS A 59 16.84 -7.08 10.34
N LEU A 60 17.89 -6.79 9.55
CA LEU A 60 18.08 -5.47 8.95
C LEU A 60 16.94 -5.11 7.99
N GLY A 61 16.45 -6.07 7.20
CA GLY A 61 15.38 -5.81 6.26
C GLY A 61 14.02 -5.64 6.93
N PHE A 62 13.77 -6.33 8.06
CA PHE A 62 12.61 -6.04 8.90
C PHE A 62 12.66 -4.63 9.50
N LEU A 63 13.84 -4.15 9.91
CA LEU A 63 13.99 -2.76 10.37
C LEU A 63 13.64 -1.76 9.26
N LEU A 64 14.14 -1.98 8.04
CA LEU A 64 13.82 -1.14 6.89
C LEU A 64 12.32 -1.11 6.59
N VAL A 65 11.66 -2.27 6.59
CA VAL A 65 10.20 -2.35 6.39
C VAL A 65 9.46 -1.68 7.55
N GLY A 66 9.92 -1.79 8.79
CA GLY A 66 9.34 -1.09 9.94
C GLY A 66 9.39 0.43 9.81
N ILE A 67 10.54 0.98 9.40
CA ILE A 67 10.69 2.42 9.10
C ILE A 67 9.76 2.81 7.95
N TRP A 68 9.69 2.00 6.90
CA TRP A 68 8.79 2.23 5.78
C TRP A 68 7.32 2.27 6.24
N LEU A 69 6.89 1.32 7.07
CA LEU A 69 5.53 1.30 7.61
C LEU A 69 5.22 2.55 8.43
N PHE A 70 6.17 3.05 9.20
CA PHE A 70 6.03 4.31 9.92
C PHE A 70 5.81 5.48 8.96
N VAL A 71 6.60 5.58 7.89
CA VAL A 71 6.42 6.59 6.85
C VAL A 71 5.06 6.44 6.15
N ASP A 72 4.57 5.21 5.99
CA ASP A 72 3.28 4.94 5.34
C ASP A 72 2.08 5.51 6.09
N ILE A 73 2.17 5.71 7.41
CA ILE A 73 1.12 6.40 8.19
C ILE A 73 0.80 7.77 7.56
N PHE A 74 1.83 8.49 7.11
CA PHE A 74 1.70 9.81 6.49
C PHE A 74 1.42 9.73 4.98
N LEU A 75 1.86 8.66 4.31
CA LEU A 75 1.66 8.52 2.87
C LEU A 75 0.26 8.02 2.49
N ILE A 76 -0.39 7.21 3.33
CA ILE A 76 -1.71 6.61 3.03
C ILE A 76 -2.75 7.66 2.61
N PRO A 77 -2.96 8.78 3.34
CA PRO A 77 -3.94 9.79 2.94
C PRO A 77 -3.63 10.41 1.57
N GLY A 78 -2.34 10.67 1.31
CA GLY A 78 -1.88 11.20 0.02
C GLY A 78 -2.09 10.22 -1.12
N MET A 79 -1.81 8.93 -0.90
CA MET A 79 -2.02 7.86 -1.89
C MET A 79 -3.51 7.65 -2.19
N THR A 80 -4.37 7.65 -1.17
CA THR A 80 -5.83 7.52 -1.36
C THR A 80 -6.39 8.69 -2.16
N ARG A 81 -6.01 9.93 -1.84
CA ARG A 81 -6.45 11.12 -2.59
C ARG A 81 -6.01 11.06 -4.04
N ARG A 82 -4.75 10.69 -4.31
CA ARG A 82 -4.24 10.53 -5.68
C ARG A 82 -5.04 9.50 -6.47
N TYR A 83 -5.25 8.31 -5.91
CA TYR A 83 -6.03 7.26 -6.58
C TYR A 83 -7.46 7.72 -6.93
N ASN A 84 -8.15 8.33 -5.97
CA ASN A 84 -9.53 8.78 -6.20
C ASN A 84 -9.61 9.93 -7.21
N ASN A 85 -8.63 10.84 -7.24
CA ASN A 85 -8.53 11.89 -8.24
C ASN A 85 -8.27 11.33 -9.65
N ASP A 86 -7.36 10.35 -9.75
CA ASP A 86 -7.05 9.66 -11.01
C ASP A 86 -8.29 8.90 -11.53
N LEU A 87 -9.05 8.28 -10.62
CA LEU A 87 -10.32 7.63 -10.93
C LEU A 87 -11.31 8.64 -11.54
N ILE A 88 -11.53 9.80 -10.91
CA ILE A 88 -12.40 10.87 -11.47
C ILE A 88 -11.92 11.29 -12.86
N ALA A 89 -10.62 11.51 -13.03
CA ALA A 89 -10.04 11.94 -14.31
C ALA A 89 -10.24 10.87 -15.41
N SER A 90 -10.13 9.59 -15.07
CA SER A 90 -10.38 8.48 -16.01
C SER A 90 -11.85 8.34 -16.38
N LEU A 91 -12.77 8.52 -15.42
CA LEU A 91 -14.21 8.46 -15.66
C LEU A 91 -14.69 9.66 -16.46
N ARG A 92 -14.01 10.81 -16.37
CA ARG A 92 -14.34 12.01 -17.16
C ARG A 92 -13.97 11.85 -18.63
N ARG A 93 -12.97 11.00 -18.91
CA ARG A 93 -12.45 10.74 -20.26
C ARG A 93 -13.18 9.58 -20.97
N ARG A 94 -14.11 8.91 -20.28
CA ARG A 94 -14.95 7.84 -20.82
C ARG A 94 -16.35 8.37 -21.06
#